data_AF-A0A1Q3FXT0-F1
#
_entry.id   AF-A0A1Q3FXT0-F1
#
_cell.length_a   1.000
_cell.length_b   1.000
_cell.length_c   1.000
_cell.angle_alpha   90.00
_cell.angle_beta   90.00
_cell.angle_gamma   90.00
#
_symmetry.space_group_name_H-M   'P 1'
#
loop_
_entity.id
_entity.type
_entity.pdbx_description
1 polymer ?
#
loop_
_entity_poly.entity_id
_entity_poly.type
_entity_poly.pdbx_seq_one_letter_code
_entity_poly.pdbx_strand_id
1 'polypeptide(L)'
;MSVTFEQIILDAKRIANRLKDREALGDSLLLESESVNKQIESMRQFQDDIDILNKLARERSNNQLITIIHQENPQIREIQQENRLLKAALEDHQHALEHIMSKYREHTQSKILNTKVNFVEAFSKHQQFSERKDEVIRQQTQKIQEMAAVMQRASQMDEEKFHQEQEFLSKLITENKGLRELLEISHKYGSNGQKILVDDKSTQTDGEPSTATAPTSSKAVEPETTASTSAETPTHHFSSTSNTGTIKVSPASSKAAAAAASPLPAASPPTATSSSSPAATLS
;
A
#
# COMPACT_ATOMS: atom_id res chain seq x y z
N MET A 1 -13.65 -105.12 86.92
CA MET A 1 -12.68 -104.06 86.58
C MET A 1 -12.72 -103.01 87.68
N SER A 2 -12.03 -103.29 88.79
CA SER A 2 -11.92 -102.38 89.93
C SER A 2 -10.79 -101.40 89.65
N VAL A 3 -11.13 -100.13 89.53
CA VAL A 3 -10.15 -99.06 89.43
C VAL A 3 -9.29 -99.12 90.69
N THR A 4 -7.98 -99.34 90.54
CA THR A 4 -7.07 -99.33 91.67
C THR A 4 -6.71 -97.89 92.00
N PHE A 5 -6.55 -97.57 93.28
CA PHE A 5 -6.20 -96.23 93.77
C PHE A 5 -4.97 -95.63 93.05
N GLU A 6 -4.03 -96.49 92.63
CA GLU A 6 -2.84 -96.13 91.89
C GLU A 6 -3.12 -95.61 90.47
N GLN A 7 -4.13 -96.15 89.78
CA GLN A 7 -4.54 -95.64 88.45
C GLN A 7 -5.12 -94.23 88.54
N ILE A 8 -5.88 -93.94 89.60
CA ILE A 8 -6.43 -92.60 89.86
C ILE A 8 -5.30 -91.60 90.12
N ILE A 9 -4.27 -92.00 90.89
CA ILE A 9 -3.09 -91.14 91.15
C ILE A 9 -2.31 -90.86 89.86
N LEU A 10 -2.09 -91.87 89.03
CA LEU A 10 -1.37 -91.70 87.77
C LEU A 10 -2.14 -90.79 86.80
N ASP A 11 -3.46 -90.91 86.74
CA ASP A 11 -4.29 -90.04 85.90
C ASP A 11 -4.35 -88.60 86.44
N ALA A 12 -4.47 -88.42 87.76
CA ALA A 12 -4.39 -87.11 88.40
C ALA A 12 -3.03 -86.42 88.12
N LYS A 13 -1.92 -87.17 88.16
CA LYS A 13 -0.58 -86.65 87.79
C LYS A 13 -0.51 -86.26 86.31
N ARG A 14 -1.09 -87.05 85.41
CA ARG A 14 -1.13 -86.74 83.97
C ARG A 14 -1.93 -85.46 83.71
N ILE A 15 -3.10 -85.31 84.35
CA ILE A 15 -3.93 -84.11 84.23
C ILE A 15 -3.20 -82.89 84.79
N ALA A 16 -2.54 -83.01 85.95
CA ALA A 16 -1.76 -81.92 86.53
C ALA A 16 -0.62 -81.45 85.61
N ASN A 17 0.10 -82.38 84.99
CA ASN A 17 1.15 -82.03 84.03
C ASN A 17 0.56 -81.35 82.78
N ARG A 18 -0.55 -81.86 82.23
CA ARG A 18 -1.25 -81.22 81.10
C ARG A 18 -1.77 -79.83 81.44
N LEU A 19 -2.22 -79.62 82.67
CA LEU A 19 -2.66 -78.32 83.15
C LEU A 19 -1.48 -77.35 83.22
N LYS A 20 -0.34 -77.81 83.74
CA LYS A 20 0.90 -77.02 83.81
C LYS A 20 1.42 -76.62 82.42
N ASP A 21 1.41 -77.53 81.46
CA ASP A 21 1.81 -77.23 80.08
C ASP A 21 0.85 -76.23 79.42
N ARG A 22 -0.46 -76.34 79.73
CA ARG A 22 -1.47 -75.39 79.25
C ARG A 22 -1.33 -74.01 79.92
N GLU A 23 -0.99 -73.96 81.20
CA GLU A 23 -0.70 -72.73 81.93
C GLU A 23 0.52 -72.02 81.33
N ALA A 24 1.60 -72.76 81.07
CA ALA A 24 2.80 -72.22 80.40
C ALA A 24 2.51 -71.70 78.97
N LEU A 25 1.65 -72.39 78.20
CA LEU A 25 1.19 -71.90 76.90
C LEU A 25 0.32 -70.65 77.05
N GLY A 26 -0.53 -70.59 78.07
CA GLY A 26 -1.34 -69.41 78.39
C GLY A 26 -0.48 -68.20 78.70
N ASP A 27 0.57 -68.35 79.51
CA ASP A 27 1.51 -67.28 79.83
C ASP A 27 2.28 -66.82 78.58
N SER A 28 2.69 -67.74 77.72
CA SER A 28 3.35 -67.39 76.45
C SER A 28 2.42 -66.58 75.53
N LEU A 29 1.15 -66.97 75.42
CA LEU A 29 0.16 -66.24 74.63
C LEU A 29 -0.17 -64.88 75.25
N LEU A 30 -0.19 -64.77 76.57
CA LEU A 30 -0.38 -63.50 77.27
C LEU A 30 0.78 -62.54 76.95
N LEU A 31 2.03 -63.02 77.04
CA LEU A 31 3.21 -62.21 76.69
C LEU A 31 3.20 -61.78 75.22
N GLU A 32 2.82 -62.68 74.31
CA GLU A 32 2.68 -62.35 72.89
C GLU A 32 1.58 -61.31 72.65
N SER A 33 0.42 -61.47 73.30
CA SER A 33 -0.68 -60.50 73.25
C SER A 33 -0.28 -59.14 73.80
N GLU A 34 0.46 -59.09 74.90
CA GLU A 34 0.99 -57.84 75.47
C GLU A 34 2.01 -57.19 74.54
N SER A 35 2.87 -57.98 73.89
CA SER A 35 3.84 -57.50 72.91
C SER A 35 3.15 -56.89 71.69
N VAL A 36 2.15 -57.57 71.14
CA VAL A 36 1.34 -57.09 70.02
C VAL A 36 0.55 -55.84 70.43
N ASN A 37 -0.01 -55.80 71.64
CA ASN A 37 -0.74 -54.63 72.13
C ASN A 37 0.17 -53.39 72.21
N LYS A 38 1.40 -53.54 72.74
CA LYS A 38 2.41 -52.47 72.75
C LYS A 38 2.76 -52.02 71.33
N GLN A 39 2.86 -52.95 70.38
CA GLN A 39 3.10 -52.62 68.98
C GLN A 39 1.93 -51.81 68.38
N ILE A 40 0.69 -52.21 68.64
CA ILE A 40 -0.51 -51.48 68.19
C ILE A 40 -0.54 -50.06 68.78
N GLU A 41 -0.23 -49.92 70.06
CA GLU A 41 -0.13 -48.60 70.71
C GLU A 41 0.94 -47.72 70.05
N SER A 42 2.11 -48.28 69.76
CA SER A 42 3.16 -47.56 69.04
C SER A 42 2.72 -47.14 67.63
N MET A 43 2.06 -48.04 66.88
CA MET A 43 1.54 -47.73 65.55
C MET A 43 0.47 -46.64 65.59
N ARG A 44 -0.40 -46.68 66.61
CA ARG A 44 -1.41 -45.64 66.82
C ARG A 44 -0.76 -44.29 67.09
N GLN A 45 0.25 -44.25 67.95
CA GLN A 45 0.98 -43.02 68.23
C GLN A 45 1.64 -42.45 66.97
N PHE A 46 2.30 -43.30 66.16
CA PHE A 46 2.87 -42.85 64.89
C PHE A 46 1.81 -42.32 63.92
N GLN A 47 0.63 -42.94 63.88
CA GLN A 47 -0.47 -42.46 63.04
C GLN A 47 -0.95 -41.08 63.50
N ASP A 48 -1.11 -40.87 64.81
CA ASP A 48 -1.51 -39.58 65.38
C ASP A 48 -0.47 -38.49 65.06
N ASP A 49 0.83 -38.79 65.20
CA ASP A 49 1.92 -37.88 64.87
C ASP A 49 1.95 -37.51 63.38
N ILE A 50 1.73 -38.50 62.50
CA ILE A 50 1.63 -38.28 61.04
C ILE A 50 0.43 -37.42 60.70
N ASP A 51 -0.70 -37.61 61.36
CA ASP A 51 -1.90 -36.81 61.14
C ASP A 51 -1.71 -35.35 61.59
N ILE A 52 -1.03 -35.13 62.72
CA ILE A 52 -0.65 -33.79 63.18
C ILE A 52 0.29 -33.13 62.18
N LEU A 53 1.33 -33.84 61.73
CA LEU A 53 2.29 -33.30 60.78
C LEU A 53 1.65 -32.95 59.44
N ASN A 54 0.73 -33.78 58.94
CA ASN A 54 -0.04 -33.52 57.73
C ASN A 54 -0.92 -32.28 57.86
N LYS A 55 -1.57 -32.07 59.01
CA LYS A 55 -2.34 -30.85 59.29
C LYS A 55 -1.44 -29.62 59.27
N LEU A 56 -0.32 -29.66 59.99
CA LEU A 56 0.62 -28.55 60.06
C LEU A 56 1.23 -28.22 58.69
N ALA A 57 1.57 -29.23 57.88
CA ALA A 57 2.09 -29.03 56.53
C ALA A 57 1.05 -28.35 55.60
N ARG A 58 -0.21 -28.78 55.67
CA ARG A 58 -1.31 -28.14 54.92
C ARG A 58 -1.56 -26.72 55.38
N GLU A 59 -1.60 -26.48 56.69
CA GLU A 59 -1.77 -25.13 57.24
C GLU A 59 -0.61 -24.22 56.84
N ARG A 60 0.63 -24.69 56.88
CA ARG A 60 1.80 -23.91 56.46
C ARG A 60 1.72 -23.51 54.98
N SER A 61 1.39 -24.46 54.11
CA SER A 61 1.22 -24.20 52.67
C SER A 61 0.07 -23.24 52.40
N ASN A 62 -1.08 -23.42 53.07
CA ASN A 62 -2.22 -22.52 52.94
C ASN A 62 -1.91 -21.12 53.45
N ASN A 63 -1.25 -20.98 54.61
CA ASN A 63 -0.84 -19.69 55.14
C ASN A 63 0.15 -18.98 54.22
N GLN A 64 1.11 -19.72 53.65
CA GLN A 64 2.04 -19.17 52.66
C GLN A 64 1.31 -18.66 51.42
N LEU A 65 0.36 -19.42 50.89
CA LEU A 65 -0.48 -19.00 49.77
C LEU A 65 -1.30 -17.75 50.13
N ILE A 66 -1.91 -17.70 51.32
CA ILE A 66 -2.65 -16.53 51.81
C ILE A 66 -1.75 -15.30 51.92
N THR A 67 -0.52 -15.44 52.42
CA THR A 67 0.45 -14.33 52.49
C THR A 67 0.79 -13.82 51.08
N ILE A 68 1.04 -14.72 50.12
CA ILE A 68 1.32 -14.34 48.73
C ILE A 68 0.11 -13.60 48.14
N ILE A 69 -1.10 -14.15 48.26
CA ILE A 69 -2.34 -13.52 47.77
C ILE A 69 -2.52 -12.12 48.41
N HIS A 70 -2.24 -11.98 49.71
CA HIS A 70 -2.38 -10.71 50.40
C HIS A 70 -1.35 -9.67 49.93
N GLN A 71 -0.15 -10.11 49.55
CA GLN A 71 0.90 -9.25 49.00
C GLN A 71 0.64 -8.85 47.53
N GLU A 72 0.15 -9.78 46.70
CA GLU A 72 -0.07 -9.56 45.27
C GLU A 72 -1.33 -8.75 44.98
N ASN A 73 -2.39 -8.91 45.79
CA ASN A 73 -3.66 -8.19 45.61
C ASN A 73 -3.52 -6.65 45.60
N PRO A 74 -2.76 -6.00 46.51
CA PRO A 74 -2.44 -4.58 46.45
C PRO A 74 -1.74 -4.19 45.15
N GLN A 75 -0.74 -4.95 44.72
CA GLN A 75 0.02 -4.68 43.51
C GLN A 75 -0.87 -4.76 42.26
N ILE A 76 -1.76 -5.76 42.20
CA ILE A 76 -2.74 -5.88 41.11
C ILE A 76 -3.67 -4.66 41.10
N ARG A 77 -4.14 -4.19 42.26
CA ARG A 77 -4.98 -2.99 42.37
C ARG A 77 -4.24 -1.73 41.92
N GLU A 78 -2.98 -1.58 42.29
CA GLU A 78 -2.15 -0.44 41.89
C GLU A 78 -1.95 -0.42 40.37
N ILE A 79 -1.58 -1.55 39.76
CA ILE A 79 -1.44 -1.67 38.30
C ILE A 79 -2.77 -1.38 37.60
N GLN A 80 -3.90 -1.85 38.14
CA GLN A 80 -5.21 -1.54 37.58
C GLN A 80 -5.58 -0.06 37.69
N GLN A 81 -5.20 0.59 38.79
CA GLN A 81 -5.38 2.03 38.99
C GLN A 81 -4.49 2.83 38.02
N GLU A 82 -3.22 2.47 37.87
CA GLU A 82 -2.29 3.09 36.92
C GLU A 82 -2.81 2.96 35.48
N ASN A 83 -3.25 1.77 35.08
CA ASN A 83 -3.86 1.57 33.76
C ASN A 83 -5.09 2.45 33.53
N ARG A 84 -5.91 2.68 34.58
CA ARG A 84 -7.05 3.60 34.49
C ARG A 84 -6.60 5.05 34.30
N LEU A 85 -5.56 5.48 35.03
CA LEU A 85 -5.00 6.82 34.90
C LEU A 85 -4.35 7.05 33.55
N LEU A 86 -3.61 6.06 33.03
CA LEU A 86 -3.01 6.12 31.70
C LEU A 86 -4.07 6.23 30.60
N LYS A 87 -5.18 5.48 30.71
CA LYS A 87 -6.31 5.59 29.78
C LYS A 87 -6.94 6.97 29.83
N ALA A 88 -7.20 7.50 31.02
CA ALA A 88 -7.74 8.85 31.19
C ALA A 88 -6.80 9.92 30.60
N ALA A 89 -5.49 9.80 30.85
CA ALA A 89 -4.50 10.72 30.29
C ALA A 89 -4.44 10.66 28.75
N LEU A 90 -4.58 9.47 28.17
CA LEU A 90 -4.62 9.29 26.71
C LEU A 90 -5.88 9.92 26.11
N GLU A 91 -7.04 9.70 26.74
CA GLU A 91 -8.30 10.36 26.38
C GLU A 91 -8.14 11.88 26.45
N ASP A 92 -7.61 12.44 27.55
CA ASP A 92 -7.39 13.88 27.70
C ASP A 92 -6.45 14.44 26.62
N HIS A 93 -5.39 13.72 26.27
CA HIS A 93 -4.49 14.11 25.17
C HIS A 93 -5.18 14.08 23.81
N GLN A 94 -6.05 13.10 23.56
CA GLN A 94 -6.86 13.07 22.35
C GLN A 94 -7.79 14.28 22.28
N HIS A 95 -8.52 14.61 23.36
CA HIS A 95 -9.38 15.78 23.41
C HIS A 95 -8.60 17.08 23.20
N ALA A 96 -7.40 17.21 23.80
CA ALA A 96 -6.53 18.37 23.61
C ALA A 96 -6.09 18.52 22.14
N LEU A 97 -5.70 17.43 21.50
CA LEU A 97 -5.32 17.44 20.07
C LEU A 97 -6.52 17.79 19.18
N GLU A 98 -7.69 17.23 19.44
CA GLU A 98 -8.91 17.54 18.69
C GLU A 98 -9.26 19.04 18.79
N HIS A 99 -9.10 19.63 19.97
CA HIS A 99 -9.31 21.05 20.17
C HIS A 99 -8.27 21.89 19.41
N ILE A 100 -6.97 21.56 19.49
CA ILE A 100 -5.92 22.25 18.75
C ILE A 100 -6.15 22.16 17.24
N MET A 101 -6.50 20.98 16.73
CA MET A 101 -6.76 20.76 15.31
C MET A 101 -8.00 21.53 14.84
N SER A 102 -9.04 21.60 15.67
CA SER A 102 -10.24 22.40 15.38
C SER A 102 -9.89 23.89 15.31
N LYS A 103 -9.14 24.41 16.29
CA LYS A 103 -8.67 25.81 16.29
C LYS A 103 -7.74 26.11 15.12
N TYR A 104 -6.88 25.17 14.74
CA TYR A 104 -6.01 25.31 13.58
C TYR A 104 -6.81 25.41 12.28
N ARG A 105 -7.83 24.56 12.10
CA ARG A 105 -8.73 24.61 10.94
C ARG A 105 -9.50 25.93 10.88
N GLU A 106 -10.09 26.38 12.00
CA GLU A 106 -10.79 27.67 12.11
C GLU A 106 -9.87 28.85 11.75
N HIS A 107 -8.66 28.88 12.33
CA HIS A 107 -7.69 29.93 12.06
C HIS A 107 -7.24 29.95 10.59
N THR A 108 -7.03 28.79 9.98
CA THR A 108 -6.67 28.66 8.56
C THR A 108 -7.81 29.15 7.67
N GLN A 109 -9.05 28.74 7.94
CA GLN A 109 -10.22 29.22 7.21
C GLN A 109 -10.39 30.73 7.33
N SER A 110 -10.24 31.28 8.54
CA SER A 110 -10.29 32.72 8.77
C SER A 110 -9.20 33.46 7.99
N LYS A 111 -7.96 32.95 7.95
CA LYS A 111 -6.88 33.55 7.14
C LYS A 111 -7.16 33.50 5.64
N ILE A 112 -7.72 32.40 5.13
CA ILE A 112 -8.10 32.27 3.73
C ILE A 112 -9.19 33.30 3.39
N LEU A 113 -10.22 33.43 4.23
CA LEU A 113 -11.31 34.40 4.03
C LEU A 113 -10.85 35.86 4.17
N ASN A 114 -9.91 36.15 5.07
CA ASN A 114 -9.34 37.48 5.24
C ASN A 114 -8.32 37.85 4.13
N THR A 115 -7.89 36.88 3.32
CA THR A 115 -7.08 37.19 2.15
C THR A 115 -7.99 37.87 1.13
N LYS A 116 -7.64 39.09 0.70
CA LYS A 116 -8.40 39.91 -0.26
C LYS A 116 -8.57 39.27 -1.66
N VAL A 117 -8.07 38.06 -1.85
CA VAL A 117 -8.16 37.30 -3.09
C VAL A 117 -9.39 36.41 -2.97
N ASN A 118 -10.50 36.85 -3.57
CA ASN A 118 -11.65 35.99 -3.77
C ASN A 118 -11.27 34.94 -4.83
N PHE A 119 -10.76 33.80 -4.40
CA PHE A 119 -10.25 32.73 -5.28
C PHE A 119 -11.29 32.28 -6.31
N VAL A 120 -12.57 32.32 -5.95
CA VAL A 120 -13.68 31.99 -6.86
C VAL A 120 -13.78 33.01 -8.00
N GLU A 121 -13.71 34.29 -7.68
CA GLU A 121 -13.77 35.37 -8.67
C GLU A 121 -12.50 35.40 -9.54
N ALA A 122 -11.33 35.20 -8.95
CA ALA A 122 -10.07 35.12 -9.68
C ALA A 122 -10.04 33.93 -10.66
N PHE A 123 -10.54 32.77 -10.23
CA PHE A 123 -10.66 31.57 -11.07
C PHE A 123 -11.66 31.77 -12.21
N SER A 124 -12.86 32.28 -11.90
CA SER A 124 -13.89 32.56 -12.91
C SER A 124 -13.42 33.58 -13.95
N LYS A 125 -12.73 34.65 -13.52
CA LYS A 125 -12.16 35.65 -14.42
C LYS A 125 -11.05 35.07 -15.30
N HIS A 126 -10.21 34.19 -14.75
CA HIS A 126 -9.19 33.50 -15.52
C HIS A 126 -9.79 32.56 -16.57
N GLN A 127 -10.81 31.78 -16.20
CA GLN A 127 -11.55 30.91 -17.10
C GLN A 127 -12.16 31.70 -18.26
N GLN A 128 -12.89 32.79 -17.96
CA GLN A 128 -13.50 33.64 -18.99
C GLN A 128 -12.45 34.25 -19.93
N PHE A 129 -11.28 34.62 -19.41
CA PHE A 129 -10.19 35.16 -20.22
C PHE A 129 -9.54 34.09 -21.11
N SER A 130 -9.45 32.83 -20.64
CA SER A 130 -8.99 31.69 -21.43
C SER A 130 -9.95 31.40 -22.58
N GLU A 131 -11.24 31.27 -22.28
CA GLU A 131 -12.29 31.02 -23.29
C GLU A 131 -12.30 32.10 -24.37
N ARG A 132 -12.12 33.36 -23.98
CA ARG A 132 -12.08 34.48 -24.94
C ARG A 132 -10.84 34.42 -25.85
N LYS A 133 -9.70 33.95 -25.34
CA LYS A 133 -8.49 33.74 -26.16
C LYS A 133 -8.68 32.58 -27.14
N ASP A 134 -9.23 31.48 -26.66
CA ASP A 134 -9.48 30.30 -27.49
C ASP A 134 -10.44 30.62 -28.63
N GLU A 135 -11.47 31.43 -28.38
CA GLU A 135 -12.38 31.88 -29.42
C GLU A 135 -11.70 32.77 -30.48
N VAL A 136 -10.81 33.69 -30.06
CA VAL A 136 -10.03 34.51 -31.00
C VAL A 136 -9.10 33.65 -31.84
N ILE A 137 -8.41 32.68 -31.21
CA ILE A 137 -7.54 31.74 -31.92
C ILE A 137 -8.35 30.95 -32.94
N ARG A 138 -9.52 30.43 -32.56
CA ARG A 138 -10.42 29.67 -33.45
C ARG A 138 -10.87 30.49 -34.65
N GLN A 139 -11.29 31.75 -34.43
CA GLN A 139 -11.69 32.65 -35.52
C GLN A 139 -10.52 32.93 -36.47
N GLN A 140 -9.32 33.13 -35.93
CA GLN A 140 -8.14 33.38 -36.74
C GLN A 140 -7.72 32.13 -37.53
N THR A 141 -7.79 30.94 -36.92
CA THR A 141 -7.57 29.67 -37.61
C THR A 141 -8.57 29.48 -38.75
N GLN A 142 -9.86 29.74 -38.53
CA GLN A 142 -10.87 29.65 -39.58
C GLN A 142 -10.55 30.59 -40.75
N LYS A 143 -10.20 31.85 -40.46
CA LYS A 143 -9.84 32.81 -41.50
C LYS A 143 -8.61 32.39 -42.29
N ILE A 144 -7.60 31.83 -41.62
CA ILE A 144 -6.41 31.27 -42.29
C ILE A 144 -6.79 30.09 -43.19
N GLN A 145 -7.69 29.21 -42.73
CA GLN A 145 -8.19 28.10 -43.53
C GLN A 145 -8.95 28.57 -44.77
N GLU A 146 -9.82 29.58 -44.63
CA GLU A 146 -10.54 30.19 -45.74
C GLU A 146 -9.57 30.82 -46.75
N MET A 147 -8.58 31.59 -46.28
CA MET A 147 -7.54 32.17 -47.14
C MET A 147 -6.71 31.11 -47.84
N ALA A 148 -6.33 30.03 -47.15
CA ALA A 148 -5.59 28.92 -47.73
C ALA A 148 -6.40 28.22 -48.84
N ALA A 149 -7.70 28.00 -48.62
CA ALA A 149 -8.59 27.41 -49.63
C ALA A 149 -8.76 28.30 -50.86
N VAL A 150 -8.91 29.62 -50.67
CA VAL A 150 -8.97 30.60 -51.77
C VAL A 150 -7.67 30.62 -52.55
N MET A 151 -6.52 30.67 -51.86
CA MET A 151 -5.20 30.67 -52.49
C MET A 151 -4.96 29.38 -53.28
N GLN A 152 -5.34 28.23 -52.73
CA GLN A 152 -5.22 26.94 -53.41
C GLN A 152 -6.10 26.90 -54.67
N ARG A 153 -7.35 27.38 -54.60
CA ARG A 153 -8.25 27.42 -55.75
C ARG A 153 -7.75 28.39 -56.84
N ALA A 154 -7.24 29.56 -56.46
CA ALA A 154 -6.65 30.51 -57.39
C ALA A 154 -5.42 29.90 -58.09
N SER A 155 -4.51 29.29 -57.32
CA SER A 155 -3.34 28.60 -57.87
C SER A 155 -3.71 27.50 -58.85
N GLN A 156 -4.70 26.66 -58.53
CA GLN A 156 -5.19 25.62 -59.42
C GLN A 156 -5.74 26.18 -60.74
N MET A 157 -6.54 27.25 -60.66
CA MET A 157 -7.08 27.90 -61.85
C MET A 157 -5.98 28.55 -62.71
N ASP A 158 -4.95 29.10 -62.09
CA ASP A 158 -3.81 29.69 -62.79
C ASP A 158 -2.93 28.61 -63.45
N GLU A 159 -2.68 27.48 -62.77
CA GLU A 159 -2.01 26.30 -63.34
C GLU A 159 -2.76 25.73 -64.55
N GLU A 160 -4.10 25.59 -64.47
CA GLU A 160 -4.93 25.14 -65.60
C GLU A 160 -4.83 26.07 -66.81
N LYS A 161 -4.87 27.39 -66.61
CA LYS A 161 -4.71 28.38 -67.69
C LYS A 161 -3.31 28.32 -68.29
N PHE A 162 -2.28 28.26 -67.45
CA PHE A 162 -0.90 28.14 -67.88
C PHE A 162 -0.70 26.89 -68.74
N HIS A 163 -1.27 25.75 -68.34
CA HIS A 163 -1.24 24.53 -69.14
C HIS A 163 -1.93 24.68 -70.49
N GLN A 164 -3.11 25.31 -70.55
CA GLN A 164 -3.82 25.55 -71.82
C GLN A 164 -3.01 26.45 -72.77
N GLU A 165 -2.42 27.53 -72.26
CA GLU A 165 -1.58 28.43 -73.03
C GLU A 165 -0.30 27.73 -73.52
N GLN A 166 0.34 26.93 -72.66
CA GLN A 166 1.51 26.14 -73.01
C GLN A 166 1.21 25.09 -74.10
N GLU A 167 0.07 24.40 -74.01
CA GLU A 167 -0.38 23.47 -75.05
C GLU A 167 -0.65 24.19 -76.38
N PHE A 168 -1.33 25.33 -76.34
CA PHE A 168 -1.59 26.14 -77.53
C PHE A 168 -0.30 26.61 -78.19
N LEU A 169 0.65 27.11 -77.39
CA LEU A 169 1.97 27.51 -77.87
C LEU A 169 2.72 26.32 -78.50
N SER A 170 2.68 25.14 -77.86
CA SER A 170 3.30 23.93 -78.41
C SER A 170 2.70 23.51 -79.75
N LYS A 171 1.37 23.59 -79.90
CA LYS A 171 0.68 23.35 -81.18
C LYS A 171 1.14 24.34 -82.25
N LEU A 172 1.20 25.63 -81.92
CA LEU A 172 1.61 26.66 -82.86
C LEU A 172 3.09 26.51 -83.28
N ILE A 173 3.98 26.15 -82.34
CA ILE A 173 5.40 25.90 -82.63
C ILE A 173 5.55 24.70 -83.57
N THR A 174 4.85 23.60 -83.30
CA THR A 174 4.90 22.39 -84.14
C THR A 174 4.32 22.63 -85.53
N GLU A 175 3.22 23.39 -85.62
CA GLU A 175 2.65 23.82 -86.90
C GLU A 175 3.61 24.74 -87.67
N ASN A 176 4.17 25.76 -87.02
CA ASN A 176 5.11 26.69 -87.67
C ASN A 176 6.37 25.96 -88.16
N LYS A 177 6.85 24.99 -87.37
CA LYS A 177 7.94 24.10 -87.76
C LYS A 177 7.56 23.28 -89.00
N GLY A 178 6.39 22.64 -89.01
CA GLY A 178 5.90 21.87 -90.16
C GLY A 178 5.68 22.74 -91.41
N LEU A 179 5.17 23.95 -91.27
CA LEU A 179 5.02 24.91 -92.38
C LEU A 179 6.39 25.33 -92.96
N ARG A 180 7.40 25.54 -92.11
CA ARG A 180 8.77 25.84 -92.54
C ARG A 180 9.41 24.65 -93.26
N GLU A 181 9.21 23.44 -92.75
CA GLU A 181 9.67 22.20 -93.40
C GLU A 181 9.00 22.02 -94.78
N LEU A 182 7.68 22.26 -94.87
CA LEU A 182 6.95 22.19 -96.14
C LEU A 182 7.43 23.26 -97.13
N LEU A 183 7.70 24.48 -96.65
CA LEU A 183 8.28 25.56 -97.45
C LEU A 183 9.68 25.18 -97.96
N GLU A 184 10.53 24.58 -97.11
CA GLU A 184 11.87 24.11 -97.51
C GLU A 184 11.77 23.02 -98.58
N ILE A 185 10.86 22.05 -98.42
CA ILE A 185 10.58 21.03 -99.44
C ILE A 185 10.10 21.68 -100.74
N SER A 186 9.18 22.65 -100.67
CA SER A 186 8.71 23.39 -101.84
C SER A 186 9.85 24.15 -102.54
N HIS A 187 10.81 24.71 -101.80
CA HIS A 187 11.97 25.38 -102.39
C HIS A 187 12.96 24.39 -103.02
N LYS A 188 13.16 23.21 -102.42
CA LYS A 188 14.09 22.19 -102.91
C LYS A 188 13.56 21.38 -104.10
N TYR A 189 12.25 21.14 -104.16
CA TYR A 189 11.63 20.21 -105.10
C TYR A 189 10.49 20.82 -105.94
N GLY A 190 10.11 22.08 -105.70
CA GLY A 190 9.09 22.78 -106.47
C GLY A 190 9.63 23.39 -107.76
N SER A 191 8.99 23.06 -108.88
CA SER A 191 9.19 23.74 -110.16
C SER A 191 8.68 25.18 -110.05
N ASN A 192 9.58 26.12 -109.74
CA ASN A 192 9.64 27.52 -110.17
C ASN A 192 10.50 28.35 -109.17
N GLY A 193 11.82 28.30 -109.38
CA GLY A 193 12.78 29.19 -108.70
C GLY A 193 12.65 30.63 -109.19
N GLN A 194 11.62 31.33 -108.74
CA GLN A 194 11.48 32.77 -108.94
C GLN A 194 11.88 33.47 -107.65
N LYS A 195 13.09 34.03 -107.66
CA LYS A 195 13.61 34.98 -106.67
C LYS A 195 12.65 36.17 -106.62
N ILE A 196 11.73 36.19 -105.66
CA ILE A 196 10.92 37.38 -105.35
C ILE A 196 11.86 38.36 -104.64
N LEU A 197 12.48 39.22 -105.45
CA LEU A 197 12.88 40.56 -105.05
C LEU A 197 11.62 41.42 -104.81
N VAL A 198 11.81 42.56 -104.14
CA VAL A 198 10.87 43.59 -103.62
C VAL A 198 10.15 43.24 -102.31
N ASP A 199 10.14 44.09 -101.27
CA ASP A 199 10.50 45.51 -101.19
C ASP A 199 10.85 45.92 -99.74
N ASP A 200 11.78 46.86 -99.58
CA ASP A 200 11.99 47.62 -98.35
C ASP A 200 10.74 48.44 -98.05
N LYS A 201 10.00 48.08 -97.00
CA LYS A 201 9.04 48.99 -96.37
C LYS A 201 9.41 49.19 -94.92
N SER A 202 10.21 50.24 -94.73
CA SER A 202 10.45 50.92 -93.47
C SER A 202 9.11 51.30 -92.83
N THR A 203 8.73 50.64 -91.74
CA THR A 203 7.85 51.24 -90.72
C THR A 203 8.74 51.83 -89.64
N GLN A 204 9.16 53.04 -89.94
CA GLN A 204 9.69 54.06 -89.07
C GLN A 204 8.62 54.46 -88.04
N THR A 205 8.93 54.38 -86.76
CA THR A 205 8.41 55.34 -85.77
C THR A 205 9.63 55.80 -84.97
N ASP A 206 10.10 56.98 -85.36
CA ASP A 206 11.14 57.77 -84.70
C ASP A 206 10.73 58.19 -83.28
N GLY A 207 11.71 58.36 -82.40
CA GLY A 207 11.52 58.89 -81.05
C GLY A 207 12.74 58.79 -80.13
N GLU A 208 13.86 59.38 -80.57
CA GLU A 208 15.16 59.63 -79.91
C GLU A 208 15.07 60.48 -78.59
N PRO A 209 16.17 60.77 -77.83
CA PRO A 209 16.35 60.36 -76.43
C PRO A 209 16.68 61.52 -75.45
N SER A 210 16.89 61.21 -74.16
CA SER A 210 17.78 61.98 -73.28
C SER A 210 18.28 61.19 -72.07
N THR A 211 19.55 60.80 -72.17
CA THR A 211 20.62 60.76 -71.16
C THR A 211 20.30 61.05 -69.68
N ALA A 212 20.75 60.15 -68.78
CA ALA A 212 21.80 60.45 -67.78
C ALA A 212 22.17 59.20 -66.94
N THR A 213 23.39 58.69 -67.18
CA THR A 213 24.43 58.37 -66.18
C THR A 213 24.14 57.36 -65.03
N ALA A 214 24.45 56.08 -65.30
CA ALA A 214 25.43 55.16 -64.66
C ALA A 214 25.75 55.22 -63.12
N PRO A 215 26.52 54.25 -62.57
CA PRO A 215 26.33 52.80 -62.40
C PRO A 215 26.45 52.41 -60.89
N THR A 216 26.34 51.17 -60.41
CA THR A 216 27.43 50.18 -60.20
C THR A 216 26.76 48.98 -59.48
N SER A 217 26.63 47.78 -60.05
CA SER A 217 27.55 46.62 -59.95
C SER A 217 28.05 46.35 -58.52
N SER A 218 28.07 45.15 -57.96
CA SER A 218 27.73 43.80 -58.45
C SER A 218 28.02 42.77 -57.34
N LYS A 219 27.25 41.68 -57.37
CA LYS A 219 27.68 40.27 -57.23
C LYS A 219 28.26 39.77 -55.90
N ALA A 220 27.55 38.78 -55.37
CA ALA A 220 27.91 37.85 -54.32
C ALA A 220 29.14 36.98 -54.67
N VAL A 221 29.94 36.63 -53.65
CA VAL A 221 30.57 35.31 -53.43
C VAL A 221 30.85 35.16 -51.91
N GLU A 222 30.52 33.99 -51.35
CA GLU A 222 30.87 33.43 -50.03
C GLU A 222 32.38 33.01 -49.90
N PRO A 223 32.89 32.29 -48.86
CA PRO A 223 32.66 32.26 -47.40
C PRO A 223 34.00 32.25 -46.57
N GLU A 224 33.86 32.06 -45.25
CA GLU A 224 34.76 31.44 -44.26
C GLU A 224 35.87 32.22 -43.48
N THR A 225 35.68 32.15 -42.14
CA THR A 225 36.64 31.93 -41.03
C THR A 225 37.80 32.91 -40.76
N THR A 226 37.81 33.53 -39.56
CA THR A 226 38.66 33.15 -38.39
C THR A 226 38.56 34.19 -37.25
N ALA A 227 38.51 33.68 -36.00
CA ALA A 227 39.08 34.16 -34.73
C ALA A 227 39.47 35.66 -34.54
N SER A 228 39.36 36.34 -33.40
CA SER A 228 38.98 36.05 -32.00
C SER A 228 39.06 37.38 -31.22
N THR A 229 38.49 37.40 -30.01
CA THR A 229 39.05 38.04 -28.77
C THR A 229 38.24 39.20 -28.15
N SER A 230 37.46 38.79 -27.13
CA SER A 230 37.43 39.25 -25.72
C SER A 230 36.91 40.64 -25.30
N ALA A 231 35.93 40.59 -24.38
CA ALA A 231 35.98 41.03 -22.95
C ALA A 231 34.57 41.51 -22.51
N GLU A 232 34.05 41.38 -21.29
CA GLU A 232 34.35 40.61 -20.07
C GLU A 232 33.09 40.71 -19.18
N THR A 233 32.89 39.69 -18.34
CA THR A 233 31.90 39.53 -17.26
C THR A 233 32.08 40.48 -16.08
N PRO A 234 31.08 40.55 -15.17
CA PRO A 234 31.40 40.11 -13.81
C PRO A 234 30.33 39.22 -13.15
N THR A 235 30.85 38.26 -12.39
CA THR A 235 30.21 37.33 -11.45
C THR A 235 29.88 37.99 -10.10
N HIS A 236 28.75 37.62 -9.48
CA HIS A 236 28.63 37.58 -8.02
C HIS A 236 27.84 36.35 -7.55
N HIS A 237 28.50 35.59 -6.69
CA HIS A 237 28.00 34.51 -5.83
C HIS A 237 26.98 35.02 -4.80
N PHE A 238 25.92 34.25 -4.53
CA PHE A 238 25.53 33.91 -3.15
C PHE A 238 24.65 32.66 -3.09
N SER A 239 25.04 31.74 -2.20
CA SER A 239 24.35 30.51 -1.79
C SER A 239 23.58 30.75 -0.50
N SER A 240 22.43 30.08 -0.31
CA SER A 240 21.81 29.62 0.96
C SER A 240 20.29 29.48 0.76
N THR A 241 19.54 28.49 1.22
CA THR A 241 19.77 27.27 2.00
C THR A 241 18.46 26.47 1.88
N SER A 242 18.50 25.26 1.30
CA SER A 242 17.38 24.31 1.35
C SER A 242 17.51 23.47 2.60
N ASN A 243 16.67 23.73 3.60
CA ASN A 243 16.64 22.97 4.85
C ASN A 243 15.74 21.74 4.66
N THR A 244 16.28 20.64 4.16
CA THR A 244 15.64 19.31 4.23
C THR A 244 16.16 18.60 5.48
N GLY A 245 15.44 18.76 6.59
CA GLY A 245 15.65 17.98 7.80
C GLY A 245 15.24 16.53 7.56
N THR A 246 16.24 15.67 7.34
CA THR A 246 16.11 14.22 7.44
C THR A 246 16.06 13.84 8.91
N ILE A 247 14.85 13.61 9.44
CA ILE A 247 14.69 12.90 10.70
C ILE A 247 14.49 11.42 10.38
N LYS A 248 15.57 10.68 10.59
CA LYS A 248 15.63 9.22 10.65
C LYS A 248 14.88 8.75 11.90
N VAL A 249 13.65 8.24 11.74
CA VAL A 249 13.05 7.32 12.73
C VAL A 249 12.27 6.21 12.00
N SER A 250 12.80 5.01 12.10
CA SER A 250 12.09 3.73 12.05
C SER A 250 12.84 2.83 13.02
N PRO A 251 12.15 2.02 13.85
CA PRO A 251 11.17 1.07 13.34
C PRO A 251 9.84 1.03 14.11
N ALA A 252 8.72 1.05 13.39
CA ALA A 252 7.46 0.54 13.91
C ALA A 252 7.37 -0.95 13.58
N SER A 253 7.30 -1.72 14.66
CA SER A 253 6.99 -3.15 14.70
C SER A 253 5.72 -3.46 13.90
N SER A 254 5.84 -4.38 12.96
CA SER A 254 4.71 -5.01 12.30
C SER A 254 4.17 -6.16 13.14
N LYS A 255 2.84 -6.11 13.32
CA LYS A 255 1.92 -7.25 13.29
C LYS A 255 1.63 -7.95 14.63
N ALA A 256 0.51 -7.50 15.20
CA ALA A 256 -0.35 -8.29 16.07
C ALA A 256 -0.81 -9.58 15.36
N ALA A 257 -0.62 -10.71 16.02
CA ALA A 257 -1.31 -11.96 15.73
C ALA A 257 -2.43 -12.12 16.75
N ALA A 258 -3.67 -11.82 16.36
CA ALA A 258 -4.86 -12.24 17.06
C ALA A 258 -5.31 -13.58 16.45
N ALA A 259 -5.02 -14.68 17.14
CA ALA A 259 -5.46 -16.01 16.77
C ALA A 259 -6.72 -16.38 17.57
N ALA A 260 -7.83 -16.42 16.85
CA ALA A 260 -8.95 -17.37 16.93
C ALA A 260 -9.37 -17.89 18.32
N ALA A 261 -10.46 -17.32 18.83
CA ALA A 261 -11.40 -18.03 19.69
C ALA A 261 -12.03 -19.20 18.91
N SER A 262 -12.01 -20.40 19.49
CA SER A 262 -12.83 -21.55 19.05
C SER A 262 -13.90 -21.85 20.10
N PRO A 263 -15.09 -22.32 19.69
CA PRO A 263 -16.27 -22.38 20.53
C PRO A 263 -16.41 -23.71 21.30
N LEU A 264 -17.12 -23.66 22.44
CA LEU A 264 -17.64 -24.82 23.17
C LEU A 264 -18.53 -25.70 22.27
N PRO A 265 -18.53 -27.04 22.46
CA PRO A 265 -19.65 -27.87 22.04
C PRO A 265 -20.58 -28.14 23.24
N ALA A 266 -21.87 -27.89 23.01
CA ALA A 266 -22.97 -28.43 23.79
C ALA A 266 -23.28 -29.88 23.33
N ALA A 267 -23.45 -30.80 24.28
CA ALA A 267 -24.15 -32.08 24.05
C ALA A 267 -24.82 -32.56 25.36
N SER A 268 -26.04 -33.06 25.19
CA SER A 268 -27.12 -33.23 26.19
C SER A 268 -27.12 -34.63 26.87
N PRO A 269 -28.25 -35.08 27.48
CA PRO A 269 -28.48 -35.34 28.92
C PRO A 269 -28.29 -36.82 29.36
N PRO A 270 -28.37 -37.15 30.67
CA PRO A 270 -28.19 -38.52 31.15
C PRO A 270 -29.43 -39.41 30.96
N THR A 271 -29.14 -40.63 30.52
CA THR A 271 -30.02 -41.78 30.33
C THR A 271 -30.63 -42.26 31.65
N ALA A 272 -31.96 -42.36 31.69
CA ALA A 272 -32.70 -43.02 32.76
C ALA A 272 -32.55 -44.54 32.64
N THR A 273 -31.96 -45.18 33.65
CA THR A 273 -31.96 -46.63 33.81
C THR A 273 -33.25 -47.08 34.50
N SER A 274 -34.05 -47.82 33.75
CA SER A 274 -35.17 -48.62 34.22
C SER A 274 -34.69 -49.80 35.06
N SER A 275 -35.13 -49.90 36.31
CA SER A 275 -35.11 -51.14 37.08
C SER A 275 -36.55 -51.53 37.47
N SER A 276 -37.07 -52.53 36.77
CA SER A 276 -38.30 -53.24 37.10
C SER A 276 -37.97 -54.45 37.99
N SER A 277 -38.63 -54.50 39.17
CA SER A 277 -39.12 -55.65 39.97
C SER A 277 -38.34 -56.99 40.04
N PRO A 278 -38.47 -57.71 41.17
CA PRO A 278 -39.54 -58.71 41.21
C PRO A 278 -40.30 -58.79 42.54
N ALA A 279 -41.53 -59.27 42.42
CA ALA A 279 -42.41 -59.71 43.48
C ALA A 279 -42.06 -61.13 43.96
N ALA A 280 -42.17 -61.37 45.27
CA ALA A 280 -42.34 -62.66 45.92
C ALA A 280 -43.14 -62.40 47.22
N THR A 281 -44.47 -62.48 47.22
CA THR A 281 -45.30 -63.64 47.64
C THR A 281 -44.59 -64.68 48.51
N LEU A 282 -44.87 -64.71 49.82
CA LEU A 282 -45.65 -65.75 50.52
C LEU A 282 -45.43 -65.75 52.04
N SER A 283 -46.55 -65.90 52.76
CA SER A 283 -46.75 -66.26 54.18
C SER A 283 -46.66 -65.14 55.21
#